data_AF-A0A075D9G4-F1
#
_entry.id   AF-A0A075D9G4-F1
#
_cell.length_a   1.000
_cell.length_b   1.000
_cell.length_c   1.000
_cell.angle_alpha   90.00
_cell.angle_beta   90.00
_cell.angle_gamma   90.00
#
_symmetry.space_group_name_H-M   'P 1'
#
loop_
_entity.id
_entity.type
_entity.pdbx_description
1 polymer ?
#
loop_
_entity_poly.entity_id
_entity_poly.type
_entity_poly.pdbx_seq_one_letter_code
_entity_poly.pdbx_strand_id
1 'polypeptide(L)' 'STWKMHRKLMNPAFHLNVVLGYLDLFNNQARSLVENLEGEMDKEPFNVFQYLSQTSLKTIC' A
#
# COMPACT_ATOMS: atom_id res chain seq x y z
N SER A 1 -3.62 -27.08 -14.24
CA SER A 1 -2.21 -26.76 -14.61
C SER A 1 -1.92 -25.27 -14.73
N THR A 2 -2.91 -24.42 -15.04
CA THR A 2 -2.79 -22.95 -15.18
C THR A 2 -2.28 -22.21 -13.92
N TRP A 3 -2.84 -22.49 -12.74
CA TRP A 3 -2.41 -21.86 -11.47
C TRP A 3 -0.90 -22.04 -11.19
N LYS A 4 -0.41 -23.28 -11.33
CA LYS A 4 0.99 -23.63 -11.08
C LYS A 4 1.94 -22.85 -12.00
N MET A 5 1.56 -22.68 -13.26
CA MET A 5 2.31 -21.91 -14.25
C MET A 5 2.33 -20.42 -13.89
N HIS A 6 1.17 -19.82 -13.61
CA HIS A 6 1.09 -18.41 -13.22
C HIS A 6 1.90 -18.11 -11.96
N ARG A 7 1.78 -18.95 -10.93
CA ARG A 7 2.57 -18.80 -9.70
C ARG A 7 4.07 -18.88 -9.95
N LYS A 8 4.51 -19.79 -10.81
CA LYS A 8 5.93 -19.91 -11.17
C LYS A 8 6.46 -18.62 -11.81
N LEU A 9 5.64 -17.96 -12.64
CA LEU A 9 6.00 -16.70 -13.31
C LEU A 9 5.91 -15.48 -12.37
N MET A 10 4.92 -15.43 -11.47
CA MET A 10 4.71 -14.29 -10.59
C MET A 10 5.62 -14.28 -9.36
N ASN A 11 5.95 -15.45 -8.79
CA ASN A 11 6.73 -15.56 -7.55
C ASN A 11 8.00 -14.67 -7.53
N PRO A 12 8.82 -14.59 -8.59
CA PRO A 12 10.00 -13.73 -8.60
C PRO A 12 9.71 -12.24 -8.35
N ALA A 13 8.56 -11.73 -8.79
CA ALA A 13 8.17 -10.33 -8.58
C ALA A 13 7.82 -10.02 -7.11
N PHE A 14 7.60 -11.05 -6.30
CA PHE A 14 7.33 -10.94 -4.86
C PHE A 14 8.48 -11.49 -4.00
N HIS A 15 9.67 -11.68 -4.57
CA HIS A 15 10.86 -11.95 -3.77
C HIS A 15 11.18 -10.77 -2.86
N LEU A 16 11.69 -11.05 -1.66
CA LEU A 16 11.96 -10.02 -0.65
C LEU A 16 12.79 -8.84 -1.19
N ASN A 17 13.82 -9.09 -1.98
CA ASN A 17 14.65 -8.03 -2.56
C ASN A 17 13.86 -7.07 -3.47
N VAL A 18 12.86 -7.58 -4.19
CA VAL A 18 11.97 -6.77 -5.03
C VAL A 18 11.04 -5.94 -4.13
N VAL A 19 10.48 -6.55 -3.09
CA VAL A 19 9.62 -5.85 -2.10
C VAL A 19 10.39 -4.74 -1.39
N LEU A 20 11.64 -4.99 -0.98
CA LEU A 20 12.52 -3.99 -0.38
C LEU A 20 12.85 -2.84 -1.33
N GLY A 21 12.85 -3.08 -2.65
CA GLY A 21 13.01 -2.02 -3.65
C GLY A 21 11.85 -1.00 -3.67
N TYR A 22 10.68 -1.35 -3.13
CA TYR A 22 9.53 -0.45 -3.01
C TYR A 22 9.45 0.25 -1.65
N LEU A 23 10.42 0.05 -0.75
CA LEU A 23 10.34 0.56 0.61
C LEU A 23 10.20 2.08 0.66
N ASP A 24 10.88 2.81 -0.24
CA ASP A 24 10.77 4.26 -0.34
C ASP A 24 9.37 4.70 -0.77
N LEU A 25 8.77 4.02 -1.74
CA LEU A 25 7.39 4.27 -2.16
C LEU A 25 6.41 4.03 -1.01
N PHE A 26 6.53 2.88 -0.32
CA PHE A 26 5.68 2.55 0.82
C PHE A 26 5.81 3.57 1.94
N ASN A 27 7.04 3.98 2.26
CA ASN A 27 7.30 4.99 3.27
C ASN A 27 6.71 6.36 2.89
N ASN A 28 6.77 6.73 1.59
CA ASN A 28 6.16 7.97 1.10
C ASN A 28 4.64 7.94 1.21
N GLN A 29 3.99 6.84 0.81
CA GLN A 29 2.53 6.71 0.93
C GLN A 29 2.09 6.66 2.40
N ALA A 30 2.87 6.01 3.27
CA ALA A 30 2.60 5.98 4.71
C ALA A 30 2.70 7.38 5.35
N ARG A 31 3.73 8.16 5.01
CA ARG A 31 3.84 9.56 5.47
C ARG A 31 2.69 10.43 4.98
N SER A 32 2.33 10.32 3.71
CA SER A 32 1.19 11.07 3.16
C SER A 32 -0.13 10.69 3.83
N LEU A 33 -0.34 9.40 4.16
CA LEU A 33 -1.49 8.97 4.93
C LEU A 33 -1.52 9.63 6.33
N VAL A 34 -0.39 9.66 7.03
CA VAL A 34 -0.30 10.32 8.35
C VAL A 34 -0.64 11.81 8.24
N GLU A 35 -0.05 12.53 7.29
CA GLU A 35 -0.35 13.95 7.04
C GLU A 35 -1.85 14.20 6.76
N ASN A 36 -2.50 13.30 6.01
CA ASN A 36 -3.93 13.41 5.74
C ASN A 36 -4.78 13.16 7.01
N LEU A 37 -4.36 12.23 7.87
CA LEU A 37 -5.06 11.91 9.11
C LEU A 37 -4.85 12.98 10.20
N GLU A 38 -3.69 13.66 10.21
CA GLU A 38 -3.46 14.82 11.08
C GLU A 38 -4.51 15.90 10.83
N GLY A 39 -4.97 16.05 9.59
CA GLY A 39 -6.05 16.94 9.24
C GLY A 39 -7.39 16.63 9.93
N GLU A 40 -7.60 15.43 10.46
CA GLU A 40 -8.83 15.00 11.14
C GLU A 40 -8.71 15.00 12.67
N MET A 41 -7.58 15.46 13.23
CA MET A 41 -7.42 15.61 14.67
C MET A 41 -8.44 16.58 15.25
N ASP A 42 -8.91 16.28 16.46
CA ASP A 42 -9.88 17.09 17.22
C ASP A 42 -11.23 17.34 16.51
N LYS A 43 -11.54 16.56 15.48
CA LYS A 43 -12.84 16.56 14.80
C LYS A 43 -13.74 15.42 15.26
N GLU A 44 -14.96 15.42 14.75
CA GLU A 44 -15.92 14.34 14.92
C GLU A 44 -15.38 13.00 14.40
N PRO A 45 -15.83 11.86 14.96
CA PRO A 45 -15.47 10.54 14.47
C PRO A 45 -15.72 10.40 12.98
N PHE A 46 -14.71 9.91 12.26
CA PHE A 46 -14.75 9.73 10.81
C PHE A 46 -14.42 8.28 10.42
N ASN A 47 -14.72 7.94 9.17
CA ASN A 47 -14.42 6.62 8.63
C ASN A 47 -13.00 6.57 8.04
N VAL A 48 -12.05 6.01 8.79
CA VAL A 48 -10.65 5.84 8.35
C VAL A 48 -10.50 4.98 7.09
N PHE A 49 -11.48 4.11 6.79
CA PHE A 49 -11.42 3.23 5.62
C PHE A 49 -11.28 4.00 4.31
N GLN A 50 -11.85 5.21 4.22
CA GLN A 50 -11.74 6.04 3.02
C GLN A 50 -10.27 6.43 2.75
N TYR A 51 -9.54 6.82 3.79
CA TYR A 51 -8.12 7.16 3.71
C TYR A 51 -7.24 5.93 3.39
N LEU A 52 -7.55 4.78 4.00
CA LEU A 52 -6.83 3.53 3.75
C LEU A 52 -7.04 3.01 2.33
N SER A 53 -8.29 3.06 1.83
CA SER A 53 -8.62 2.61 0.48
C SER A 53 -7.90 3.47 -0.57
N GLN A 54 -7.91 4.79 -0.41
CA GLN A 54 -7.19 5.71 -1.30
C GLN A 54 -5.66 5.50 -1.25
N THR A 55 -5.09 5.34 -0.05
CA THR A 55 -3.66 5.09 0.11
C THR A 55 -3.26 3.75 -0.50
N SER A 56 -4.08 2.71 -0.32
CA SER A 56 -3.83 1.40 -0.92
C SER A 56 -3.84 1.47 -2.45
N LEU A 57 -4.79 2.20 -3.03
CA LEU A 57 -4.85 2.41 -4.48
C LEU A 57 -3.59 3.13 -4.99
N LYS A 58 -3.16 4.21 -4.33
CA LYS A 58 -1.93 4.94 -4.68
C LYS A 58 -0.64 4.14 -4.48
N THR A 59 -0.69 3.10 -3.63
CA THR A 59 0.48 2.26 -3.34
C THR A 59 0.62 1.12 -4.35
N ILE A 60 -0.50 0.61 -4.86
CA ILE A 60 -0.55 -0.57 -5.75
C ILE A 60 -0.55 -0.17 -7.24
N CYS A 61 -1.17 0.95 -7.60
CA CYS A 61 -1.29 1.46 -8.98
C CYS A 61 -0.23 2.51 -9.30
#